data_AF-A0A6J4YG44-F1
#
_entry.id   AF-A0A6J4YG44-F1
#
_cell.length_a   1.000
_cell.length_b   1.000
_cell.length_c   1.000
_cell.angle_alpha   90.00
_cell.angle_beta   90.00
_cell.angle_gamma   90.00
#
_symmetry.space_group_name_H-M   'P 1'
#
loop_
_entity.id
_entity.type
_entity.pdbx_description
1 polymer ?
#
loop_
_entity_poly.entity_id
_entity_poly.type
_entity_poly.pdbx_seq_one_letter_code
_entity_poly.pdbx_strand_id
1 'polypeptide(L)' 'FETACEAFFDPFVQVADVEEVDEEFREAIIGMTVNWKLLYVVYTIRDEERFRIISARPVTKSERKKYEEY' A
#
# COMPACT_ATOMS: atom_id res chain seq x y z
N PHE A 1 8.42 -6.48 -7.63
CA PHE A 1 7.28 -5.73 -7.03
C PHE A 1 6.17 -5.42 -8.04
N GLU A 2 6.12 -6.10 -9.19
CA GLU A 2 5.18 -5.78 -10.27
C GLU A 2 3.70 -5.84 -9.82
N THR A 3 3.30 -6.90 -9.12
CA THR A 3 1.95 -7.02 -8.57
C THR A 3 1.63 -5.99 -7.48
N ALA A 4 2.64 -5.49 -6.76
CA ALA A 4 2.41 -4.45 -5.75
C ALA A 4 2.10 -3.08 -6.38
N CYS A 5 2.59 -2.83 -7.60
CA CYS A 5 2.23 -1.63 -8.36
C CYS A 5 0.73 -1.62 -8.69
N GLU A 6 0.11 -2.78 -8.91
CA GLU A 6 -1.32 -2.88 -9.19
C GLU A 6 -2.19 -2.32 -8.05
N ALA A 7 -1.74 -2.44 -6.80
CA ALA A 7 -2.46 -1.93 -5.64
C ALA A 7 -2.61 -0.41 -5.64
N PHE A 8 -1.73 0.33 -6.33
CA PHE A 8 -1.87 1.79 -6.50
C PHE A 8 -2.93 2.18 -7.53
N PHE A 9 -3.30 1.25 -8.42
CA PHE A 9 -4.33 1.47 -9.45
C PHE A 9 -5.72 0.98 -8.99
N ASP A 10 -5.83 0.49 -7.76
CA ASP A 10 -7.10 0.12 -7.16
C ASP A 10 -7.96 1.37 -6.88
N PRO A 11 -9.16 1.49 -7.47
CA PRO A 11 -10.07 2.60 -7.18
C PRO A 11 -10.49 2.69 -5.71
N PHE A 12 -10.37 1.59 -4.96
CA PHE A 12 -10.72 1.49 -3.55
C PHE A 12 -9.50 1.45 -2.64
N VAL A 13 -8.32 1.83 -3.15
CA VAL A 13 -7.09 1.87 -2.35
C VAL A 13 -7.31 2.71 -1.08
N GLN A 14 -6.89 2.18 0.07
CA GLN A 14 -7.00 2.84 1.36
C GLN A 14 -5.62 3.13 1.91
N VAL A 15 -5.42 4.33 2.45
CA VAL A 15 -4.23 4.63 3.26
C VAL A 15 -4.40 3.93 4.59
N ALA A 16 -3.48 3.02 4.90
CA ALA A 16 -3.53 2.17 6.07
C ALA A 16 -2.69 2.72 7.23
N ASP A 17 -1.53 3.32 6.91
CA ASP A 17 -0.61 3.84 7.90
C ASP A 17 0.30 4.92 7.32
N VAL A 18 0.84 5.78 8.18
CA VAL A 18 1.83 6.79 7.84
C VAL A 18 2.85 6.88 8.96
N GLU A 19 4.11 6.60 8.64
CA GLU A 19 5.22 6.63 9.60
C GLU A 19 6.35 7.52 9.07
N GLU A 20 6.92 8.35 9.93
CA GLU A 20 8.14 9.10 9.63
C GLU A 20 9.34 8.38 10.25
N VAL A 21 10.30 7.97 9.43
CA VAL A 21 11.48 7.20 9.88
C VAL A 21 12.73 7.84 9.29
N ASP A 22 13.64 8.30 10.15
CA ASP A 22 14.93 8.91 9.74
C ASP A 22 14.78 10.01 8.67
N GLU A 23 13.82 10.92 8.87
CA GLU A 23 13.45 12.02 7.94
C GLU A 23 12.85 11.55 6.59
N GLU A 24 12.60 10.24 6.40
CA GLU A 24 11.85 9.69 5.27
C GLU A 24 10.37 9.46 5.66
N PHE A 25 9.44 10.06 4.91
CA PHE A 25 8.01 9.75 5.02
C PHE A 25 7.72 8.41 4.36
N ARG A 26 7.14 7.49 5.14
CA ARG A 26 6.71 6.17 4.70
C ARG A 26 5.20 6.07 4.83
N GLU A 27 4.55 5.83 3.72
CA GLU A 27 3.12 5.64 3.67
C GLU A 27 2.82 4.19 3.36
N ALA A 28 1.78 3.65 3.98
CA ALA A 28 1.29 2.33 3.72
C ALA A 28 -0.12 2.41 3.13
N ILE A 29 -0.34 1.65 2.06
CA ILE A 29 -1.65 1.48 1.45
C ILE A 29 -2.09 0.03 1.49
N ILE A 30 -3.40 -0.18 1.55
CA ILE A 30 -4.03 -1.45 1.25
C ILE A 30 -4.78 -1.29 -0.07
N GLY A 31 -4.41 -2.10 -1.05
CA GLY A 31 -5.06 -2.12 -2.36
C GLY A 31 -5.22 -3.53 -2.89
N MET A 32 -6.18 -3.67 -3.80
CA MET A 32 -6.52 -4.91 -4.47
C MET A 32 -5.85 -5.01 -5.85
N THR A 33 -5.21 -6.14 -6.09
CA THR A 33 -4.56 -6.47 -7.36
C THR A 33 -5.57 -6.99 -8.38
N VAL A 34 -5.18 -7.07 -9.66
CA VAL A 34 -6.09 -7.58 -10.72
C VAL A 34 -6.50 -9.04 -10.51
N ASN A 35 -5.70 -9.76 -9.72
CA ASN A 35 -5.95 -11.15 -9.33
C ASN A 35 -6.70 -11.28 -8.00
N TRP A 36 -7.39 -10.23 -7.55
CA TRP A 36 -8.18 -10.20 -6.32
C TRP A 36 -7.39 -10.51 -5.03
N LYS A 37 -6.08 -10.21 -5.04
CA LYS A 37 -5.25 -10.28 -3.84
C LYS A 37 -5.14 -8.90 -3.21
N LEU A 38 -5.45 -8.81 -1.93
CA LEU A 38 -5.23 -7.60 -1.14
C LEU A 38 -3.79 -7.58 -0.63
N LEU A 39 -3.10 -6.48 -0.91
CA LEU A 39 -1.72 -6.25 -0.50
C LEU A 39 -1.63 -5.03 0.39
N TYR A 40 -0.81 -5.15 1.44
CA TYR A 40 -0.31 -4.04 2.23
C TYR A 40 1.04 -3.62 1.63
N VAL A 41 1.10 -2.41 1.10
CA VAL A 41 2.28 -1.88 0.39
C VAL A 41 2.79 -0.65 1.14
N VAL A 42 4.04 -0.73 1.59
CA VAL A 42 4.76 0.41 2.18
C VAL A 42 5.61 1.05 1.10
N TYR A 43 5.47 2.35 0.93
CA TYR A 43 6.21 3.13 -0.04
C TYR A 43 6.71 4.45 0.57
N THR A 44 7.66 5.06 -0.13
CA THR A 44 8.15 6.40 0.19
C THR A 44 8.27 7.21 -1.10
N ILE A 45 8.19 8.53 -0.97
CA ILE A 45 8.29 9.48 -2.07
C ILE A 45 9.69 10.11 -1.98
N ARG A 46 10.54 9.87 -3.00
CA ARG A 46 11.93 10.39 -3.01
C ARG A 46 12.12 11.65 -3.85
N ASP A 47 11.40 11.74 -4.95
CA ASP A 47 11.31 12.92 -5.81
C ASP A 47 9.81 13.21 -5.98
N GLU A 48 9.41 14.44 -6.32
CA GLU A 48 7.99 14.88 -6.40
C GLU A 48 7.08 13.93 -7.21
N GLU A 49 7.63 13.08 -8.07
CA GLU A 49 6.90 12.14 -8.93
C GLU A 49 7.36 10.67 -8.83
N ARG A 50 8.23 10.30 -7.88
CA ARG A 50 8.75 8.93 -7.77
C ARG A 50 8.40 8.24 -6.46
N PHE A 51 7.50 7.26 -6.61
CA PHE A 51 7.17 6.28 -5.57
C PHE A 51 8.19 5.15 -5.57
N ARG A 52 8.81 4.90 -4.41
CA ARG A 52 9.65 3.72 -4.17
C ARG A 52 8.92 2.79 -3.21
N ILE A 53 8.63 1.58 -3.66
CA ILE A 53 8.09 0.52 -2.78
C ILE A 53 9.23 0.03 -1.87
N ILE A 54 9.01 0.10 -0.56
CA ILE A 54 9.91 -0.41 0.47
C ILE A 54 9.55 -1.87 0.76
N SER A 55 8.26 -2.18 0.90
CA SER A 55 7.79 -3.54 1.15
C SER A 55 6.39 -3.77 0.62
N ALA A 56 6.07 -5.02 0.31
CA ALA A 56 4.72 -5.44 -0.04
C ALA A 56 4.47 -6.83 0.56
N ARG A 57 3.36 -6.99 1.27
CA ARG A 57 2.94 -8.26 1.87
C ARG A 57 1.43 -8.48 1.70
N PRO A 58 0.95 -9.72 1.76
CA PRO A 58 -0.47 -9.97 1.94
C PRO A 58 -1.00 -9.27 3.20
N VAL A 59 -2.23 -8.76 3.10
CA VAL A 59 -2.93 -8.20 4.27
C VAL A 59 -3.21 -9.28 5.32
N THR A 60 -3.25 -8.88 6.57
CA THR A 60 -3.76 -9.68 7.68
C THR A 60 -5.29 -9.74 7.63
N LYS A 61 -5.89 -10.67 8.37
CA LYS A 61 -7.36 -10.80 8.46
C LYS A 61 -8.02 -9.51 8.96
N SER A 62 -7.39 -8.81 9.90
CA SER A 62 -7.92 -7.56 10.47
C SER A 62 -7.85 -6.41 9.47
N GLU A 63 -6.76 -6.28 8.73
CA GLU A 63 -6.59 -5.27 7.67
C GLU A 63 -7.57 -5.51 6.51
N ARG A 64 -7.74 -6.77 6.10
CA ARG A 64 -8.75 -7.15 5.10
C ARG A 64 -10.14 -6.72 5.51
N LYS A 65 -10.53 -7.01 6.75
CA LYS A 65 -11.84 -6.64 7.28
C LYS A 65 -12.03 -5.12 7.25
N LYS A 66 -11.02 -4.33 7.64
CA LYS A 66 -11.07 -2.87 7.53
C LYS A 66 -11.30 -2.41 6.09
N TYR A 67 -10.59 -2.98 5.13
CA TYR A 67 -10.75 -2.63 3.71
C TYR A 67 -12.14 -2.98 3.17
N GLU A 68 -12.74 -4.10 3.61
CA GLU A 68 -14.08 -4.54 3.20
C GLU A 68 -15.23 -3.80 3.91
N GLU A 69 -14.96 -3.07 5.00
CA GLU A 69 -15.97 -2.34 5.79
C GLU A 69 -16.20 -0.88 5.34
N TYR A 70 -15.37 -0.37 4.42
CA TYR A 70 -15.55 0.93 3.77
C TYR A 70 -16.36 0.82 2.48
#